data_AF-A0A6V7NEB8-F1
#
_entry.id   AF-A0A6V7NEB8-F1
#
_cell.length_a   1.000
_cell.length_b   1.000
_cell.length_c   1.000
_cell.angle_alpha   90.00
_cell.angle_beta   90.00
_cell.angle_gamma   90.00
#
_symmetry.space_group_name_H-M   'P 1'
#
loop_
_entity.id
_entity.type
_entity.pdbx_description
1 polymer ?
#
loop_
_entity_poly.entity_id
_entity_poly.type
_entity_poly.pdbx_seq_one_letter_code
_entity_poly.pdbx_strand_id
1 'polypeptide(L)'
;MIQKKKKEAAEAVVRPPPHLPQPEVPAGLARLAPISHDHEEHRLIQWSASAQSPSIIDVASIGRFLGASSIGFGVFNVVVKGSGGSEGQCTYKQGLNPRPHSVTITEFGAVGDGETLNSVAFQTPFNLTSHLTLFLEKGAVIIGTQESSQWPIVDPLPSYGQGIDLPGGRHRSLINGHNLTDVVITGNNGVIDGQGSIWWEWFRSRKLNYSRPHLVEFTDSQDIVISNLSFLNSPAWSIHPVYCSNVIVQNITIQTSPDSPFTDGIVPDSSSNMCIEDCSISVGHDAIALKSGWDGYGISYARPTTEIQITKVALQSAAGAALAFGSEMSGGISDVRAEQLYIYDSSTGVSFRTTLGRGGFVEKTVISNSVLENVREAIRFDGHSGGHPDDHYDPSEIPIIRKITLKSIVGSNISVAGNFSGIENDPFTALCLSDLNFTVNSDPSSSWSCSDVSGYSELVFPEPCSQLQSPSTNSSTCFALDDHYNALAVA
;
A
#
# COMPACT_ATOMS: atom_id res chain seq x y z
N MET A 1 -66.02 33.72 -15.48
CA MET A 1 -66.24 32.46 -14.75
C MET A 1 -65.14 32.36 -13.69
N ILE A 2 -65.22 33.05 -12.55
CA ILE A 2 -66.00 32.75 -11.32
C ILE A 2 -65.44 31.47 -10.65
N GLN A 3 -64.55 31.57 -9.65
CA GLN A 3 -64.81 31.74 -8.20
C GLN A 3 -65.54 30.57 -7.50
N LYS A 4 -64.85 29.98 -6.51
CA LYS A 4 -65.31 29.58 -5.15
C LYS A 4 -66.29 28.40 -4.95
N LYS A 5 -66.08 27.72 -3.80
CA LYS A 5 -66.94 26.79 -2.99
C LYS A 5 -66.77 25.29 -3.34
N LYS A 6 -66.59 24.32 -2.44
CA LYS A 6 -66.87 24.02 -0.99
C LYS A 6 -65.84 22.94 -0.56
N LYS A 7 -65.15 22.87 0.59
CA LYS A 7 -65.49 22.70 2.03
C LYS A 7 -66.42 21.52 2.39
N GLU A 8 -65.83 20.46 2.97
CA GLU A 8 -66.27 19.53 4.07
C GLU A 8 -65.47 18.21 3.96
N ALA A 9 -64.47 17.92 4.82
CA ALA A 9 -64.52 17.41 6.20
C ALA A 9 -64.82 15.89 6.30
N ALA A 10 -63.79 15.09 6.60
CA ALA A 10 -63.89 13.88 7.43
C ALA A 10 -62.49 13.46 7.93
N GLU A 11 -62.34 13.38 9.25
CA GLU A 11 -61.18 12.89 9.98
C GLU A 11 -60.91 11.41 9.68
N ALA A 12 -59.64 11.06 9.50
CA ALA A 12 -59.16 9.69 9.71
C ALA A 12 -57.78 9.75 10.38
N VAL A 13 -57.78 9.33 11.64
CA VAL A 13 -56.61 9.12 12.49
C VAL A 13 -55.74 8.01 11.86
N VAL A 14 -54.50 8.32 11.52
CA VAL A 14 -53.48 7.32 11.16
C VAL A 14 -52.29 7.48 12.11
N ARG A 15 -51.99 6.38 12.82
CA ARG A 15 -50.95 6.26 13.85
C ARG A 15 -49.53 6.38 13.24
N PRO A 16 -48.54 6.89 13.99
CA PRO A 16 -47.14 6.87 13.53
C PRO A 16 -46.59 5.43 13.45
N PRO A 17 -45.67 5.14 12.52
CA PRO A 17 -45.06 3.82 12.39
C PRO A 17 -44.10 3.53 13.57
N PRO A 18 -43.86 2.26 13.91
CA PRO A 18 -42.97 1.88 15.01
C PRO A 18 -41.51 2.18 14.66
N HIS A 19 -40.76 2.63 15.67
CA HIS A 19 -39.31 2.83 15.61
C HIS A 19 -38.59 1.52 15.24
N LEU A 20 -37.77 1.59 14.19
CA LEU A 20 -36.76 0.57 13.89
C LEU A 20 -35.58 0.72 14.89
N PRO A 21 -35.02 -0.39 15.38
CA PRO A 21 -33.88 -0.34 16.29
C PRO A 21 -32.64 0.17 15.56
N GLN A 22 -31.95 1.11 16.21
CA GLN A 22 -30.64 1.62 15.81
C GLN A 22 -29.61 0.47 15.82
N PRO A 23 -28.66 0.41 14.87
CA PRO A 23 -27.55 -0.53 14.96
C PRO A 23 -26.64 -0.17 16.14
N GLU A 24 -26.36 -1.16 17.00
CA GLU A 24 -25.38 -1.03 18.08
C GLU A 24 -23.98 -0.84 17.47
N VAL A 25 -23.39 0.33 17.73
CA VAL A 25 -21.98 0.64 17.42
C VAL A 25 -21.11 0.04 18.54
N PRO A 26 -20.06 -0.73 18.23
CA PRO A 26 -19.20 -1.33 19.26
C PRO A 26 -18.47 -0.25 20.06
N ALA A 27 -18.45 -0.43 21.39
CA ALA A 27 -17.91 0.54 22.34
C ALA A 27 -16.37 0.57 22.34
N GLY A 28 -15.82 1.71 21.95
CA GLY A 28 -14.41 2.09 22.13
C GLY A 28 -14.28 3.58 21.80
N LEU A 29 -14.51 4.46 22.79
CA LEU A 29 -14.62 5.91 22.58
C LEU A 29 -13.53 6.68 23.32
N ALA A 30 -12.78 7.48 22.57
CA ALA A 30 -11.77 8.41 23.09
C ALA A 30 -12.42 9.73 23.55
N ARG A 31 -12.15 10.14 24.80
CA ARG A 31 -12.51 11.44 25.40
C ARG A 31 -11.21 12.13 25.82
N LEU A 32 -11.09 13.44 25.62
CA LEU A 32 -9.96 14.21 26.13
C LEU A 32 -10.29 14.87 27.48
N ALA A 33 -9.27 15.00 28.33
CA ALA A 33 -9.31 15.75 29.58
C ALA A 33 -8.75 17.19 29.39
N PRO A 34 -9.18 18.18 30.17
CA PRO A 34 -8.80 19.60 29.98
C PRO A 34 -7.35 19.89 30.40
N ILE A 35 -6.65 20.77 29.65
CA ILE A 35 -5.30 21.25 29.96
C ILE A 35 -5.31 22.79 30.06
N SER A 36 -4.60 23.33 31.05
CA SER A 36 -4.46 24.77 31.35
C SER A 36 -3.41 25.47 30.48
N HIS A 37 -3.70 26.71 30.09
CA HIS A 37 -2.88 27.59 29.22
C HIS A 37 -1.56 28.08 29.83
N ASP A 38 -0.50 28.17 29.00
CA ASP A 38 0.24 29.42 28.74
C ASP A 38 1.26 29.32 27.57
N HIS A 39 1.26 30.36 26.73
CA HIS A 39 2.25 30.91 25.75
C HIS A 39 2.88 30.10 24.56
N GLU A 40 2.66 30.68 23.35
CA GLU A 40 3.10 30.48 21.94
C GLU A 40 4.45 29.79 21.58
N GLU A 41 4.42 28.74 20.73
CA GLU A 41 4.68 28.67 19.26
C GLU A 41 5.11 27.23 18.80
N HIS A 42 4.51 26.66 17.73
CA HIS A 42 4.78 25.37 16.98
C HIS A 42 3.99 24.05 17.34
N ARG A 43 4.00 22.99 16.48
CA ARG A 43 2.80 22.13 16.21
C ARG A 43 2.96 20.55 16.16
N LEU A 44 2.41 19.76 17.13
CA LEU A 44 2.23 18.26 17.17
C LEU A 44 0.79 17.83 17.53
N ILE A 45 0.08 17.05 16.71
CA ILE A 45 -1.26 16.54 17.06
C ILE A 45 -1.14 15.23 17.83
N GLN A 46 -1.56 15.18 19.10
CA GLN A 46 -1.64 13.93 19.88
C GLN A 46 -3.11 13.51 20.08
N TRP A 47 -3.43 12.26 19.75
CA TRP A 47 -4.77 11.73 19.91
C TRP A 47 -4.80 10.51 20.84
N SER A 48 -5.45 10.65 22.00
CA SER A 48 -5.44 9.67 23.09
C SER A 48 -6.81 9.06 23.38
N ALA A 49 -6.85 7.76 23.71
CA ALA A 49 -8.03 7.08 24.22
C ALA A 49 -8.23 7.35 25.71
N SER A 50 -9.45 7.68 26.14
CA SER A 50 -9.78 7.84 27.56
C SER A 50 -9.94 6.47 28.22
N ALA A 51 -9.12 6.18 29.22
CA ALA A 51 -9.32 5.03 30.09
C ALA A 51 -10.50 5.27 31.03
N GLN A 52 -11.60 4.54 30.83
CA GLN A 52 -12.53 4.22 31.92
C GLN A 52 -12.38 2.73 32.24
N SER A 53 -11.87 2.46 33.44
CA SER A 53 -11.78 1.14 34.06
C SER A 53 -13.15 0.45 34.11
N PRO A 54 -13.29 -0.82 33.70
CA PRO A 54 -14.48 -1.58 34.02
C PRO A 54 -14.40 -2.07 35.47
N SER A 55 -15.34 -1.59 36.27
CA SER A 55 -15.67 -2.10 37.59
C SER A 55 -16.02 -3.59 37.50
N ILE A 56 -15.39 -4.37 38.36
CA ILE A 56 -15.76 -5.68 38.92
C ILE A 56 -17.19 -6.13 38.52
N ILE A 57 -17.28 -7.22 37.76
CA ILE A 57 -18.43 -8.13 37.80
C ILE A 57 -17.89 -9.53 38.10
N ASP A 58 -18.24 -9.99 39.29
CA ASP A 58 -18.05 -11.32 39.82
C ASP A 58 -19.04 -12.28 39.13
N VAL A 59 -18.54 -13.35 38.50
CA VAL A 59 -19.38 -14.48 38.06
C VAL A 59 -18.70 -15.78 38.45
N ALA A 60 -18.93 -16.16 39.71
CA ALA A 60 -18.89 -17.54 40.11
C ALA A 60 -20.13 -18.28 39.56
N SER A 61 -19.88 -19.48 39.03
CA SER A 61 -20.83 -20.59 38.81
C SER A 61 -21.69 -20.56 37.54
N ILE A 62 -21.35 -21.45 36.59
CA ILE A 62 -22.17 -22.59 36.14
C ILE A 62 -21.26 -23.53 35.33
N GLY A 63 -21.26 -24.81 35.70
CA GLY A 63 -20.28 -25.81 35.26
C GLY A 63 -20.65 -26.64 34.03
N ARG A 64 -19.59 -27.30 33.52
CA ARG A 64 -19.47 -28.64 32.92
C ARG A 64 -20.50 -29.10 31.87
N PHE A 65 -20.01 -29.44 30.67
CA PHE A 65 -19.96 -30.79 30.04
C PHE A 65 -19.81 -30.64 28.51
N LEU A 66 -18.66 -30.96 27.88
CA LEU A 66 -18.31 -32.15 27.06
C LEU A 66 -17.20 -31.61 26.10
N GLY A 67 -16.14 -32.26 25.64
CA GLY A 67 -15.75 -33.65 25.50
C GLY A 67 -14.96 -33.76 24.17
N ALA A 68 -13.66 -34.08 24.26
CA ALA A 68 -12.77 -34.65 23.23
C ALA A 68 -12.47 -33.90 21.90
N SER A 69 -11.20 -33.57 21.67
CA SER A 69 -10.31 -34.32 20.75
C SER A 69 -9.10 -33.45 20.33
N SER A 70 -7.92 -33.89 20.77
CA SER A 70 -6.63 -33.28 20.45
C SER A 70 -6.16 -33.77 19.08
N ILE A 71 -6.03 -32.87 18.11
CA ILE A 71 -5.22 -33.08 16.90
C ILE A 71 -4.20 -31.94 16.86
N GLY A 72 -2.97 -32.28 17.23
CA GLY A 72 -1.85 -31.33 17.21
C GLY A 72 -1.38 -31.13 15.78
N PHE A 73 -1.60 -29.94 15.24
CA PHE A 73 -0.84 -29.43 14.10
C PHE A 73 0.48 -28.89 14.65
N GLY A 74 1.56 -29.64 14.43
CA GLY A 74 2.92 -29.15 14.66
C GLY A 74 3.24 -28.07 13.64
N VAL A 75 3.31 -26.83 14.09
CA VAL A 75 3.90 -25.72 13.32
C VAL A 75 5.39 -25.98 13.24
N PHE A 76 5.90 -26.29 12.04
CA PHE A 76 7.33 -26.36 11.79
C PHE A 76 7.87 -24.93 11.78
N ASN A 77 8.56 -24.54 12.86
CA ASN A 77 9.34 -23.31 12.88
C ASN A 77 10.56 -23.49 11.97
N VAL A 78 10.49 -22.98 10.74
CA VAL A 78 11.66 -22.83 9.87
C VAL A 78 12.44 -21.62 10.36
N VAL A 79 13.50 -21.86 11.13
CA VAL A 79 14.46 -20.82 11.52
C VAL A 79 15.51 -20.72 10.42
N VAL A 80 15.37 -19.73 9.55
CA VAL A 80 16.41 -19.38 8.57
C VAL A 80 17.57 -18.72 9.34
N LYS A 81 18.65 -19.47 9.57
CA LYS A 81 19.92 -18.90 10.05
C LYS A 81 20.73 -18.40 8.85
N GLY A 82 20.64 -17.10 8.56
CA GLY A 82 21.57 -16.42 7.67
C GLY A 82 22.88 -16.11 8.40
N SER A 83 23.98 -16.72 7.96
CA SER A 83 25.34 -16.30 8.31
C SER A 83 25.91 -15.47 7.16
N GLY A 84 26.06 -14.17 7.37
CA GLY A 84 26.68 -13.23 6.43
C GLY A 84 26.10 -11.84 6.62
N GLY A 85 26.94 -10.86 6.98
CA GLY A 85 26.50 -9.51 7.34
C GLY A 85 25.75 -8.82 6.20
N SER A 86 24.54 -8.32 6.50
CA SER A 86 23.79 -7.41 5.65
C SER A 86 23.83 -6.01 6.26
N GLU A 87 24.70 -5.14 5.74
CA GLU A 87 24.64 -3.69 5.93
C GLU A 87 23.54 -3.05 5.05
N GLY A 88 22.41 -3.73 4.87
CA GLY A 88 21.24 -3.26 4.10
C GLY A 88 20.26 -2.42 4.93
N GLN A 89 20.75 -1.73 5.96
CA GLN A 89 19.90 -0.81 6.73
C GLN A 89 19.68 0.47 5.92
N CYS A 90 18.45 1.01 5.99
CA CYS A 90 18.14 2.31 5.42
C CYS A 90 19.19 3.34 5.84
N THR A 91 19.93 3.86 4.86
CA THR A 91 21.07 4.77 5.08
C THR A 91 20.59 6.15 5.50
N TYR A 92 19.39 6.53 5.06
CA TYR A 92 18.67 7.68 5.56
C TYR A 92 17.91 7.31 6.83
N LYS A 93 18.55 7.56 7.99
CA LYS A 93 17.86 7.58 9.29
C LYS A 93 17.61 9.03 9.66
N GLN A 94 16.43 9.56 9.36
CA GLN A 94 16.01 10.80 9.97
C GLN A 94 15.82 10.52 11.46
N GLY A 95 16.69 11.07 12.30
CA GLY A 95 16.46 11.04 13.74
C GLY A 95 15.14 11.73 14.03
N LEU A 96 14.20 11.03 14.67
CA LEU A 96 13.00 11.63 15.24
C LEU A 96 13.43 12.54 16.38
N ASN A 97 13.92 13.74 16.05
CA ASN A 97 14.23 14.75 17.05
C ASN A 97 12.92 15.08 17.77
N PRO A 98 12.87 14.96 19.12
CA PRO A 98 11.69 15.33 19.89
C PRO A 98 11.28 16.75 19.51
N ARG A 99 10.09 16.89 18.91
CA ARG A 99 9.57 18.20 18.50
C ARG A 99 8.98 18.89 19.74
N PRO A 100 9.46 20.08 20.13
CA PRO A 100 9.15 20.66 21.44
C PRO A 100 7.69 21.11 21.64
N HIS A 101 6.80 20.98 20.65
CA HIS A 101 5.51 21.68 20.65
C HIS A 101 4.34 20.86 20.09
N SER A 102 3.18 20.94 20.75
CA SER A 102 1.93 20.21 20.51
C SER A 102 0.76 21.08 20.02
N VAL A 103 0.13 20.68 18.91
CA VAL A 103 -1.24 21.01 18.49
C VAL A 103 -2.24 20.17 19.28
N THR A 104 -3.25 20.84 19.82
CA THR A 104 -4.42 20.15 20.35
C THR A 104 -5.34 19.78 19.20
N ILE A 105 -5.95 18.58 19.24
CA ILE A 105 -6.92 18.14 18.22
C ILE A 105 -8.06 19.14 17.97
N THR A 106 -8.26 20.11 18.87
CA THR A 106 -9.23 21.20 18.73
C THR A 106 -8.97 22.09 17.52
N GLU A 107 -7.71 22.18 17.05
CA GLU A 107 -7.38 22.88 15.80
C GLU A 107 -7.95 22.19 14.55
N PHE A 108 -8.36 20.93 14.68
CA PHE A 108 -9.03 20.14 13.65
C PHE A 108 -10.55 20.09 13.85
N GLY A 109 -11.09 20.86 14.80
CA GLY A 109 -12.51 20.90 15.11
C GLY A 109 -12.95 19.92 16.19
N ALA A 110 -12.00 19.23 16.85
CA ALA A 110 -12.32 18.45 18.03
C ALA A 110 -12.65 19.37 19.23
N VAL A 111 -13.35 18.85 20.23
CA VAL A 111 -13.74 19.56 21.45
C VAL A 111 -13.29 18.74 22.65
N GLY A 112 -12.59 19.40 23.59
CA GLY A 112 -12.02 18.80 24.79
C GLY A 112 -12.95 18.86 26.02
N ASP A 113 -14.26 18.76 25.82
CA ASP A 113 -15.29 18.87 26.87
C ASP A 113 -15.57 17.54 27.60
N GLY A 114 -14.95 16.44 27.15
CA GLY A 114 -15.19 15.10 27.69
C GLY A 114 -16.55 14.52 27.31
N GLU A 115 -17.30 15.16 26.42
CA GLU A 115 -18.64 14.75 25.96
C GLU A 115 -18.70 14.63 24.42
N THR A 116 -18.06 15.53 23.69
CA THR A 116 -18.06 15.61 22.23
C THR A 116 -17.26 14.46 21.62
N LEU A 117 -17.91 13.76 20.68
CA LEU A 117 -17.29 12.73 19.88
C LEU A 117 -16.44 13.36 18.77
N ASN A 118 -15.13 13.38 18.97
CA ASN A 118 -14.17 14.03 18.06
C ASN A 118 -13.88 13.26 16.77
N SER A 119 -14.56 12.14 16.53
CA SER A 119 -14.39 11.41 15.28
C SER A 119 -14.83 12.24 14.07
N VAL A 120 -15.81 13.13 14.21
CA VAL A 120 -16.28 14.01 13.11
C VAL A 120 -15.16 14.91 12.56
N ALA A 121 -14.27 15.41 13.43
CA ALA A 121 -13.13 16.25 13.06
C ALA A 121 -12.11 15.54 12.16
N PHE A 122 -12.04 14.21 12.23
CA PHE A 122 -11.07 13.39 11.50
C PHE A 122 -11.74 12.36 10.57
N GLN A 123 -13.05 12.48 10.38
CA GLN A 123 -13.83 11.62 9.50
C GLN A 123 -13.80 12.06 8.05
N THR A 124 -13.63 13.36 7.81
CA THR A 124 -13.50 13.92 6.48
C THR A 124 -12.03 14.12 6.12
N PRO A 125 -11.67 14.15 4.82
CA PRO A 125 -10.32 14.47 4.39
C PRO A 125 -9.75 15.73 5.04
N PHE A 126 -8.54 15.63 5.61
CA PHE A 126 -7.84 16.73 6.26
C PHE A 126 -6.37 16.81 5.83
N ASN A 127 -5.85 18.03 5.80
CA ASN A 127 -4.51 18.30 5.32
C ASN A 127 -3.53 18.42 6.49
N LEU A 128 -2.37 17.80 6.34
CA LEU A 128 -1.22 18.08 7.20
C LEU A 128 -0.48 19.32 6.71
N THR A 129 0.43 19.82 7.55
CA THR A 129 1.31 20.96 7.24
C THR A 129 2.75 20.58 7.52
N SER A 130 3.71 21.32 6.97
CA SER A 130 5.14 21.10 7.22
C SER A 130 5.48 21.19 8.70
N HIS A 131 6.54 20.48 9.11
CA HIS A 131 7.01 20.44 10.50
C HIS A 131 5.96 19.93 11.51
N LEU A 132 5.03 19.09 11.05
CA LEU A 132 4.00 18.49 11.90
C LEU A 132 4.27 17.02 12.22
N THR A 133 4.00 16.64 13.47
CA THR A 133 3.86 15.23 13.87
C THR A 133 2.40 14.94 14.19
N LEU A 134 1.82 13.93 13.54
CA LEU A 134 0.55 13.31 13.89
C LEU A 134 0.86 12.05 14.70
N PHE A 135 0.51 12.06 15.99
CA PHE A 135 0.77 10.96 16.92
C PHE A 135 -0.54 10.30 17.38
N LEU A 136 -0.72 9.02 17.08
CA LEU A 136 -1.87 8.24 17.54
C LEU A 136 -1.46 7.35 18.71
N GLU A 137 -2.05 7.58 19.89
CA GLU A 137 -1.85 6.70 21.03
C GLU A 137 -2.44 5.32 20.81
N LYS A 138 -2.04 4.39 21.67
CA LYS A 138 -2.63 3.06 21.71
C LYS A 138 -4.15 3.15 21.90
N GLY A 139 -4.90 2.50 21.00
CA GLY A 139 -6.36 2.46 21.03
C GLY A 139 -7.04 3.67 20.36
N ALA A 140 -6.28 4.62 19.85
CA ALA A 140 -6.81 5.70 19.03
C ALA A 140 -7.13 5.16 17.61
N VAL A 141 -8.37 5.31 17.12
CA VAL A 141 -8.83 4.98 15.75
C VAL A 141 -9.31 6.19 14.89
N ILE A 142 -8.52 6.67 13.93
CA ILE A 142 -9.02 7.63 12.91
C ILE A 142 -9.91 6.85 11.96
N ILE A 143 -11.12 7.34 11.69
CA ILE A 143 -12.15 6.60 10.95
C ILE A 143 -12.62 7.47 9.79
N GLY A 144 -12.47 7.02 8.54
CA GLY A 144 -12.98 7.72 7.36
C GLY A 144 -14.49 7.62 7.20
N THR A 145 -15.15 8.72 6.84
CA THR A 145 -16.60 8.78 6.58
C THR A 145 -17.00 7.91 5.38
N GLN A 146 -18.17 7.27 5.48
CA GLN A 146 -18.77 6.49 4.39
C GLN A 146 -19.55 7.35 3.40
N GLU A 147 -19.76 8.64 3.70
CA GLU A 147 -20.51 9.57 2.85
C GLU A 147 -19.61 10.18 1.78
N SER A 148 -19.69 9.68 0.53
CA SER A 148 -18.83 10.15 -0.57
C SER A 148 -18.91 11.66 -0.84
N SER A 149 -20.05 12.29 -0.52
CA SER A 149 -20.24 13.75 -0.63
C SER A 149 -19.33 14.58 0.30
N GLN A 150 -18.78 13.96 1.34
CA GLN A 150 -17.86 14.59 2.28
C GLN A 150 -16.38 14.45 1.86
N TRP A 151 -16.10 13.74 0.76
CA TRP A 151 -14.76 13.59 0.21
C TRP A 151 -14.62 14.54 -0.98
N PRO A 152 -13.92 15.68 -0.85
CA PRO A 152 -13.82 16.67 -1.93
C PRO A 152 -13.23 16.07 -3.21
N ILE A 153 -13.73 16.51 -4.36
CA ILE A 153 -13.15 16.15 -5.66
C ILE A 153 -11.95 17.05 -5.92
N VAL A 154 -10.85 16.44 -6.36
CA VAL A 154 -9.63 17.11 -6.81
C VAL A 154 -9.27 16.64 -8.20
N ASP A 155 -8.41 17.42 -8.86
CA ASP A 155 -7.92 17.09 -10.18
C ASP A 155 -7.12 15.77 -10.16
N PRO A 156 -7.08 15.05 -11.30
CA PRO A 156 -6.15 13.94 -11.50
C PRO A 156 -4.71 14.34 -11.24
N LEU A 157 -3.87 13.34 -10.99
CA LEU A 157 -2.43 13.55 -10.99
C LEU A 157 -1.96 13.97 -12.39
N PRO A 158 -1.08 14.97 -12.51
CA PRO A 158 -0.61 15.44 -13.82
C PRO A 158 0.11 14.35 -14.61
N SER A 159 0.77 13.39 -13.94
CA SER A 159 1.41 12.23 -14.60
C SER A 159 0.44 11.12 -15.01
N TYR A 160 -0.87 11.25 -14.76
CA TYR A 160 -1.89 10.24 -15.11
C TYR A 160 -2.93 10.74 -16.12
N GLY A 161 -3.14 12.06 -16.22
CA GLY A 161 -4.12 12.68 -17.10
C GLY A 161 -5.58 12.54 -16.65
N GLN A 162 -5.94 11.45 -15.98
CA GLN A 162 -7.27 11.18 -15.43
C GLN A 162 -7.24 10.33 -14.16
N GLY A 163 -8.39 10.14 -13.53
CA GLY A 163 -8.57 9.21 -12.42
C GLY A 163 -8.32 7.76 -12.81
N ILE A 164 -7.77 6.98 -11.86
CA ILE A 164 -7.37 5.58 -12.08
C ILE A 164 -8.55 4.60 -12.17
N ASP A 165 -9.63 4.84 -11.42
CA ASP A 165 -10.81 3.98 -11.48
C ASP A 165 -11.74 4.38 -12.65
N LEU A 166 -11.81 5.69 -12.93
CA LEU A 166 -12.73 6.30 -13.89
C LEU A 166 -12.17 7.61 -14.45
N PRO A 167 -12.51 7.96 -15.72
CA PRO A 167 -12.19 9.26 -16.29
C PRO A 167 -12.70 10.44 -15.46
N GLY A 168 -11.94 11.54 -15.46
CA GLY A 168 -12.24 12.74 -14.67
C GLY A 168 -11.51 12.78 -13.33
N GLY A 169 -12.03 13.57 -12.39
CA GLY A 169 -11.40 13.82 -11.09
C GLY A 169 -11.40 12.62 -10.13
N ARG A 170 -10.81 12.83 -8.96
CA ARG A 170 -10.67 11.83 -7.88
C ARG A 170 -11.09 12.41 -6.55
N HIS A 171 -11.54 11.57 -5.63
CA HIS A 171 -11.76 11.98 -4.25
C HIS A 171 -10.40 12.21 -3.55
N ARG A 172 -10.29 13.29 -2.78
CA ARG A 172 -9.12 13.62 -1.95
C ARG A 172 -8.88 12.55 -0.89
N SER A 173 -7.64 12.17 -0.64
CA SER A 173 -7.27 11.18 0.37
C SER A 173 -7.57 11.63 1.81
N LEU A 174 -7.83 10.69 2.73
CA LEU A 174 -8.26 11.00 4.10
C LEU A 174 -7.24 11.86 4.84
N ILE A 175 -6.00 11.40 4.86
CA ILE A 175 -4.86 12.18 5.33
C ILE A 175 -4.09 12.60 4.09
N ASN A 176 -3.93 13.90 3.88
CA ASN A 176 -3.24 14.38 2.69
C ASN A 176 -2.33 15.58 2.93
N GLY A 177 -1.44 15.85 1.97
CA GLY A 177 -0.52 16.97 2.01
C GLY A 177 0.07 17.26 0.64
N HIS A 178 0.33 18.54 0.36
CA HIS A 178 0.95 19.00 -0.88
C HIS A 178 2.07 19.98 -0.56
N ASN A 179 3.25 19.80 -1.18
CA ASN A 179 4.41 20.68 -0.99
C ASN A 179 4.81 20.81 0.49
N LEU A 180 4.86 19.68 1.20
CA LEU A 180 5.21 19.62 2.62
C LEU A 180 6.67 19.24 2.81
N THR A 181 7.22 19.64 3.95
CA THR A 181 8.54 19.24 4.43
C THR A 181 8.45 18.79 5.87
N ASP A 182 9.17 17.74 6.25
CA ASP A 182 9.35 17.32 7.64
C ASP A 182 8.03 16.93 8.33
N VAL A 183 7.36 15.91 7.78
CA VAL A 183 6.07 15.40 8.27
C VAL A 183 6.24 14.02 8.89
N VAL A 184 5.73 13.83 10.11
CA VAL A 184 5.76 12.54 10.80
C VAL A 184 4.35 12.08 11.10
N ILE A 185 3.99 10.87 10.71
CA ILE A 185 2.76 10.19 11.14
C ILE A 185 3.19 8.95 11.93
N THR A 186 3.03 8.97 13.25
CA THR A 186 3.51 7.88 14.12
C THR A 186 2.58 7.61 15.28
N GLY A 187 2.94 6.68 16.17
CA GLY A 187 2.11 6.39 17.33
C GLY A 187 2.54 5.18 18.14
N ASN A 188 1.67 4.78 19.06
CA ASN A 188 1.80 3.58 19.89
C ASN A 188 0.85 2.48 19.38
N ASN A 189 0.93 2.17 18.08
CA ASN A 189 0.01 1.27 17.38
C ASN A 189 -1.45 1.77 17.38
N GLY A 190 -1.64 3.06 17.10
CA GLY A 190 -2.94 3.61 16.72
C GLY A 190 -3.41 3.11 15.35
N VAL A 191 -4.69 3.29 15.06
CA VAL A 191 -5.35 2.77 13.86
C VAL A 191 -5.86 3.91 13.00
N ILE A 192 -5.72 3.77 11.68
CA ILE A 192 -6.38 4.60 10.67
C ILE A 192 -7.23 3.67 9.80
N ASP A 193 -8.55 3.74 9.93
CA ASP A 193 -9.52 2.89 9.23
C ASP A 193 -10.28 3.69 8.16
N GLY A 194 -10.12 3.31 6.90
CA GLY A 194 -10.77 3.97 5.76
C GLY A 194 -12.24 3.60 5.53
N GLN A 195 -12.78 2.61 6.25
CA GLN A 195 -14.13 2.07 6.05
C GLN A 195 -14.45 1.74 4.57
N GLY A 196 -13.48 1.18 3.84
CA GLY A 196 -13.49 1.01 2.40
C GLY A 196 -14.61 0.14 1.81
N SER A 197 -15.34 -0.65 2.62
CA SER A 197 -16.34 -1.61 2.14
C SER A 197 -17.42 -1.00 1.24
N ILE A 198 -17.90 0.20 1.57
CA ILE A 198 -18.88 0.92 0.76
C ILE A 198 -18.31 1.34 -0.60
N TRP A 199 -17.05 1.78 -0.63
CA TRP A 199 -16.34 2.15 -1.85
C TRP A 199 -16.12 0.95 -2.77
N TRP A 200 -15.78 -0.20 -2.18
CA TRP A 200 -15.63 -1.47 -2.91
C TRP A 200 -16.95 -1.94 -3.53
N GLU A 201 -18.07 -1.76 -2.82
CA GLU A 201 -19.40 -2.03 -3.36
C GLU A 201 -19.75 -1.10 -4.53
N TRP A 202 -19.50 0.20 -4.40
CA TRP A 202 -19.72 1.14 -5.50
C TRP A 202 -18.83 0.87 -6.71
N PHE A 203 -17.57 0.48 -6.49
CA PHE A 203 -16.68 0.05 -7.57
C PHE A 203 -17.26 -1.15 -8.33
N ARG A 204 -17.58 -2.24 -7.60
CA ARG A 204 -18.12 -3.47 -8.21
C ARG A 204 -19.46 -3.25 -8.91
N SER A 205 -20.31 -2.40 -8.34
CA SER A 205 -21.62 -2.07 -8.90
C SER A 205 -21.59 -0.97 -9.97
N ARG A 206 -20.40 -0.44 -10.31
CA ARG A 206 -20.19 0.64 -11.28
C ARG A 206 -21.01 1.91 -10.95
N LYS A 207 -21.07 2.25 -9.67
CA LYS A 207 -21.80 3.41 -9.12
C LYS A 207 -20.88 4.56 -8.67
N LEU A 208 -19.58 4.44 -8.89
CA LEU A 208 -18.65 5.53 -8.67
C LEU A 208 -18.89 6.64 -9.71
N ASN A 209 -18.82 7.89 -9.25
CA ASN A 209 -18.81 9.07 -10.13
C ASN A 209 -17.40 9.58 -10.43
N TYR A 210 -16.46 9.29 -9.53
CA TYR A 210 -15.06 9.71 -9.55
C TYR A 210 -14.19 8.59 -8.97
N SER A 211 -12.88 8.69 -9.18
CA SER A 211 -11.95 7.71 -8.60
C SER A 211 -11.97 7.73 -7.07
N ARG A 212 -11.87 6.55 -6.46
CA ARG A 212 -11.93 6.36 -5.01
C ARG A 212 -10.78 7.10 -4.32
N PRO A 213 -10.97 7.55 -3.07
CA PRO A 213 -9.89 8.18 -2.32
C PRO A 213 -8.86 7.17 -1.84
N HIS A 214 -7.67 7.65 -1.50
CA HIS A 214 -6.68 6.85 -0.77
C HIS A 214 -6.76 7.15 0.72
N LEU A 215 -6.06 6.34 1.53
CA LEU A 215 -6.03 6.55 2.97
C LEU A 215 -5.02 7.65 3.36
N VAL A 216 -3.78 7.53 2.91
CA VAL A 216 -2.73 8.56 3.08
C VAL A 216 -2.13 8.91 1.73
N GLU A 217 -2.08 10.20 1.38
CA GLU A 217 -1.41 10.68 0.16
C GLU A 217 -0.60 11.95 0.39
N PHE A 218 0.67 11.90 0.02
CA PHE A 218 1.52 13.09 -0.03
C PHE A 218 1.91 13.37 -1.47
N THR A 219 1.79 14.63 -1.87
CA THR A 219 2.11 15.12 -3.21
C THR A 219 3.25 16.13 -3.09
N ASP A 220 4.26 16.03 -3.95
CA ASP A 220 5.37 17.00 -4.04
C ASP A 220 6.02 17.32 -2.69
N SER A 221 6.19 16.32 -1.82
CA SER A 221 6.61 16.53 -0.43
C SER A 221 7.93 15.83 -0.11
N GLN A 222 8.63 16.29 0.93
CA GLN A 222 9.92 15.73 1.32
C GLN A 222 10.06 15.51 2.82
N ASP A 223 10.96 14.60 3.20
CA ASP A 223 11.29 14.29 4.60
C ASP A 223 10.04 13.82 5.37
N ILE A 224 9.51 12.67 4.96
CA ILE A 224 8.28 12.08 5.50
C ILE A 224 8.61 10.80 6.28
N VAL A 225 8.08 10.67 7.48
CA VAL A 225 8.16 9.44 8.28
C VAL A 225 6.76 8.93 8.61
N ILE A 226 6.48 7.68 8.29
CA ILE A 226 5.25 6.98 8.67
C ILE A 226 5.65 5.73 9.44
N SER A 227 5.29 5.63 10.73
CA SER A 227 5.75 4.51 11.54
C SER A 227 4.85 4.10 12.70
N ASN A 228 4.97 2.85 13.18
CA ASN A 228 4.35 2.38 14.43
C ASN A 228 2.80 2.50 14.47
N LEU A 229 2.14 2.25 13.34
CA LEU A 229 0.68 2.39 13.17
C LEU A 229 0.07 1.22 12.40
N SER A 230 -1.25 1.10 12.50
CA SER A 230 -2.07 0.17 11.74
C SER A 230 -3.00 0.90 10.78
N PHE A 231 -3.08 0.46 9.53
CA PHE A 231 -3.93 1.02 8.47
C PHE A 231 -4.92 -0.04 8.01
N LEU A 232 -6.22 0.25 8.12
CA LEU A 232 -7.29 -0.70 7.86
C LEU A 232 -8.21 -0.22 6.73
N ASN A 233 -8.70 -1.17 5.94
CA ASN A 233 -9.83 -1.00 5.01
C ASN A 233 -9.74 0.26 4.13
N SER A 234 -8.60 0.49 3.47
CA SER A 234 -8.46 1.60 2.53
C SER A 234 -9.52 1.51 1.40
N PRO A 235 -10.12 2.65 0.99
CA PRO A 235 -11.09 2.65 -0.12
C PRO A 235 -10.47 2.20 -1.46
N ALA A 236 -9.26 2.67 -1.74
CA ALA A 236 -8.38 2.19 -2.81
C ALA A 236 -6.97 1.93 -2.24
N TRP A 237 -6.01 2.82 -2.47
CA TRP A 237 -4.63 2.64 -2.00
C TRP A 237 -4.44 3.11 -0.55
N SER A 238 -3.52 2.49 0.17
CA SER A 238 -3.32 2.75 1.60
C SER A 238 -2.33 3.90 1.84
N ILE A 239 -1.11 3.82 1.30
CA ILE A 239 -0.08 4.86 1.47
C ILE A 239 0.49 5.21 0.09
N HIS A 240 0.23 6.44 -0.37
CA HIS A 240 0.58 6.92 -1.70
C HIS A 240 1.48 8.17 -1.62
N PRO A 241 2.80 8.03 -1.42
CA PRO A 241 3.74 9.10 -1.66
C PRO A 241 3.94 9.24 -3.18
N VAL A 242 3.47 10.36 -3.71
CA VAL A 242 3.61 10.71 -5.13
C VAL A 242 4.45 11.96 -5.28
N TYR A 243 5.45 11.94 -6.16
CA TYR A 243 6.39 13.05 -6.35
C TYR A 243 7.16 13.42 -5.07
N CYS A 244 7.39 12.45 -4.19
CA CYS A 244 8.01 12.68 -2.89
C CYS A 244 9.50 12.32 -2.88
N SER A 245 10.23 12.85 -1.90
CA SER A 245 11.63 12.46 -1.65
C SER A 245 11.93 12.27 -0.17
N ASN A 246 12.85 11.36 0.17
CA ASN A 246 13.24 11.07 1.55
C ASN A 246 12.03 10.60 2.39
N VAL A 247 11.50 9.43 2.04
CA VAL A 247 10.31 8.86 2.71
C VAL A 247 10.70 7.60 3.46
N ILE A 248 10.34 7.51 4.75
CA ILE A 248 10.52 6.32 5.57
C ILE A 248 9.14 5.78 5.95
N VAL A 249 8.89 4.51 5.64
CA VAL A 249 7.72 3.75 6.11
C VAL A 249 8.24 2.57 6.93
N GLN A 250 8.03 2.57 8.24
CA GLN A 250 8.65 1.60 9.14
C GLN A 250 7.70 1.05 10.20
N ASN A 251 7.76 -0.26 10.46
CA ASN A 251 7.05 -0.89 11.58
C ASN A 251 5.55 -0.57 11.56
N ILE A 252 4.91 -0.75 10.40
CA ILE A 252 3.46 -0.58 10.23
C ILE A 252 2.77 -1.88 9.87
N THR A 253 1.46 -1.92 10.10
CA THR A 253 0.57 -2.98 9.62
C THR A 253 -0.46 -2.39 8.66
N ILE A 254 -0.64 -2.99 7.48
CA ILE A 254 -1.71 -2.65 6.53
C ILE A 254 -2.59 -3.88 6.35
N GLN A 255 -3.91 -3.75 6.55
CA GLN A 255 -4.86 -4.83 6.38
C GLN A 255 -6.14 -4.39 5.66
N THR A 256 -6.50 -5.09 4.59
CA THR A 256 -7.81 -4.97 3.94
C THR A 256 -8.43 -6.35 3.73
N SER A 257 -9.73 -6.40 3.43
CA SER A 257 -10.36 -7.67 3.09
C SER A 257 -9.74 -8.29 1.83
N PRO A 258 -9.50 -9.62 1.76
CA PRO A 258 -8.94 -10.27 0.55
C PRO A 258 -9.79 -10.08 -0.72
N ASP A 259 -11.09 -9.82 -0.58
CA ASP A 259 -12.02 -9.57 -1.69
C ASP A 259 -12.14 -8.08 -2.07
N SER A 260 -11.36 -7.20 -1.43
CA SER A 260 -11.36 -5.78 -1.74
C SER A 260 -10.70 -5.51 -3.10
N PRO A 261 -11.39 -4.82 -4.03
CA PRO A 261 -10.92 -4.68 -5.40
C PRO A 261 -9.88 -3.56 -5.52
N PHE A 262 -8.74 -3.85 -6.15
CA PHE A 262 -7.68 -2.88 -6.45
C PHE A 262 -7.28 -2.03 -5.22
N THR A 263 -7.19 -2.69 -4.07
CA THR A 263 -6.65 -2.11 -2.84
C THR A 263 -5.17 -2.43 -2.74
N ASP A 264 -4.36 -1.39 -2.90
CA ASP A 264 -2.91 -1.50 -2.83
C ASP A 264 -2.40 -1.06 -1.44
N GLY A 265 -1.29 -1.63 -1.01
CA GLY A 265 -0.64 -1.26 0.26
C GLY A 265 0.13 0.04 0.13
N ILE A 266 1.44 -0.06 -0.10
CA ILE A 266 2.34 1.10 -0.28
C ILE A 266 2.63 1.30 -1.76
N VAL A 267 2.42 2.52 -2.26
CA VAL A 267 2.57 2.85 -3.69
C VAL A 267 3.56 4.01 -3.85
N PRO A 268 4.89 3.74 -3.92
CA PRO A 268 5.84 4.76 -4.32
C PRO A 268 5.60 5.15 -5.78
N ASP A 269 5.16 6.39 -6.03
CA ASP A 269 4.88 6.89 -7.37
C ASP A 269 5.75 8.11 -7.69
N SER A 270 6.55 8.02 -8.76
CA SER A 270 7.43 9.09 -9.22
C SER A 270 8.26 9.70 -8.06
N SER A 271 8.68 8.86 -7.11
CA SER A 271 9.27 9.25 -5.83
C SER A 271 10.68 8.70 -5.65
N SER A 272 11.53 9.40 -4.91
CA SER A 272 12.96 9.09 -4.81
C SER A 272 13.45 8.94 -3.37
N ASN A 273 14.45 8.10 -3.15
CA ASN A 273 15.06 7.88 -1.82
C ASN A 273 14.00 7.49 -0.77
N MET A 274 13.45 6.29 -0.91
CA MET A 274 12.41 5.77 -0.03
C MET A 274 12.82 4.46 0.62
N CYS A 275 12.56 4.34 1.91
CA CYS A 275 12.79 3.17 2.74
C CYS A 275 11.45 2.59 3.20
N ILE A 276 11.23 1.30 2.95
CA ILE A 276 10.11 0.52 3.47
C ILE A 276 10.69 -0.64 4.28
N GLU A 277 10.56 -0.60 5.60
CA GLU A 277 11.16 -1.63 6.46
C GLU A 277 10.28 -2.12 7.60
N ASP A 278 10.45 -3.40 7.98
CA ASP A 278 9.76 -3.99 9.14
C ASP A 278 8.22 -3.91 9.07
N CYS A 279 7.63 -4.00 7.87
CA CYS A 279 6.19 -3.84 7.65
C CYS A 279 5.48 -5.18 7.42
N SER A 280 4.21 -5.26 7.83
CA SER A 280 3.30 -6.37 7.52
C SER A 280 2.12 -5.85 6.68
N ILE A 281 1.95 -6.35 5.45
CA ILE A 281 0.99 -5.82 4.48
C ILE A 281 0.17 -6.98 3.93
N SER A 282 -1.15 -6.96 4.19
CA SER A 282 -2.12 -7.93 3.67
C SER A 282 -3.26 -7.19 2.98
N VAL A 283 -3.33 -7.34 1.65
CA VAL A 283 -4.26 -6.55 0.83
C VAL A 283 -4.98 -7.37 -0.24
N GLY A 284 -6.05 -6.79 -0.80
CA GLY A 284 -6.82 -7.40 -1.89
C GLY A 284 -6.08 -7.41 -3.23
N HIS A 285 -5.24 -6.40 -3.50
CA HIS A 285 -4.49 -6.27 -4.75
C HIS A 285 -2.98 -6.19 -4.51
N ASP A 286 -2.24 -5.17 -4.95
CA ASP A 286 -0.76 -5.19 -4.89
C ASP A 286 -0.26 -4.71 -3.51
N ALA A 287 0.57 -5.49 -2.81
CA ALA A 287 1.00 -5.14 -1.44
C ALA A 287 2.00 -3.97 -1.44
N ILE A 288 3.02 -4.03 -2.30
CA ILE A 288 3.87 -2.88 -2.63
C ILE A 288 3.89 -2.73 -4.15
N ALA A 289 3.52 -1.56 -4.67
CA ALA A 289 3.44 -1.29 -6.11
C ALA A 289 4.24 -0.04 -6.49
N LEU A 290 5.37 -0.21 -7.17
CA LEU A 290 6.17 0.91 -7.65
C LEU A 290 5.58 1.41 -8.98
N LYS A 291 5.32 2.73 -9.06
CA LYS A 291 4.71 3.39 -10.21
C LYS A 291 5.48 4.67 -10.58
N SER A 292 5.23 5.24 -11.74
CA SER A 292 5.80 6.51 -12.19
C SER A 292 4.98 7.18 -13.30
N GLY A 293 3.65 7.20 -13.15
CA GLY A 293 2.76 7.81 -14.13
C GLY A 293 2.42 6.94 -15.35
N TRP A 294 1.50 7.44 -16.17
CA TRP A 294 0.75 6.68 -17.16
C TRP A 294 0.90 7.28 -18.57
N ASP A 295 1.46 6.49 -19.49
CA ASP A 295 1.68 6.78 -20.91
C ASP A 295 2.29 8.17 -21.16
N GLY A 296 1.81 8.90 -22.17
CA GLY A 296 2.30 10.23 -22.53
C GLY A 296 2.28 11.25 -21.37
N TYR A 297 1.38 11.09 -20.40
CA TYR A 297 1.36 11.93 -19.20
C TYR A 297 2.55 11.63 -18.29
N GLY A 298 2.87 10.36 -18.06
CA GLY A 298 4.05 9.95 -17.29
C GLY A 298 5.36 10.29 -18.02
N ILE A 299 5.41 10.04 -19.34
CA ILE A 299 6.57 10.38 -20.18
C ILE A 299 6.85 11.88 -20.14
N SER A 300 5.82 12.72 -20.31
CA SER A 300 5.98 14.18 -20.30
C SER A 300 6.29 14.74 -18.91
N TYR A 301 5.78 14.13 -17.84
CA TYR A 301 6.12 14.50 -16.47
C TYR A 301 7.57 14.16 -16.12
N ALA A 302 8.13 13.11 -16.75
CA ALA A 302 9.56 12.78 -16.76
C ALA A 302 10.18 12.64 -15.35
N ARG A 303 9.44 12.06 -14.41
CA ARG A 303 9.91 11.84 -13.04
C ARG A 303 9.87 10.35 -12.68
N PRO A 304 11.03 9.69 -12.49
CA PRO A 304 11.07 8.28 -12.15
C PRO A 304 10.78 8.02 -10.67
N THR A 305 10.41 6.77 -10.37
CA THR A 305 10.58 6.20 -9.02
C THR A 305 11.97 5.60 -8.92
N THR A 306 12.81 6.09 -8.01
CA THR A 306 14.22 5.67 -7.95
C THR A 306 14.78 5.60 -6.53
N GLU A 307 15.83 4.83 -6.32
CA GLU A 307 16.50 4.70 -5.01
C GLU A 307 15.53 4.20 -3.93
N ILE A 308 14.93 3.03 -4.19
CA ILE A 308 13.94 2.41 -3.30
C ILE A 308 14.57 1.23 -2.57
N GLN A 309 14.47 1.24 -1.24
CA GLN A 309 14.93 0.16 -0.37
C GLN A 309 13.74 -0.47 0.33
N ILE A 310 13.58 -1.78 0.17
CA ILE A 310 12.51 -2.58 0.80
C ILE A 310 13.19 -3.71 1.57
N THR A 311 13.03 -3.77 2.89
CA THR A 311 13.72 -4.78 3.71
C THR A 311 12.86 -5.30 4.85
N LYS A 312 12.95 -6.60 5.16
CA LYS A 312 12.24 -7.24 6.28
C LYS A 312 10.73 -7.01 6.26
N VAL A 313 10.08 -7.23 5.12
CA VAL A 313 8.62 -7.05 4.99
C VAL A 313 7.90 -8.39 4.82
N ALA A 314 6.73 -8.51 5.45
CA ALA A 314 5.81 -9.63 5.29
C ALA A 314 4.66 -9.19 4.38
N LEU A 315 4.44 -9.89 3.27
CA LEU A 315 3.56 -9.45 2.19
C LEU A 315 2.56 -10.55 1.83
N GLN A 316 1.28 -10.18 1.77
CA GLN A 316 0.18 -11.00 1.29
C GLN A 316 -0.68 -10.22 0.30
N SER A 317 -0.97 -10.83 -0.84
CA SER A 317 -1.74 -10.24 -1.94
C SER A 317 -2.74 -11.25 -2.51
N ALA A 318 -4.03 -11.00 -2.30
CA ALA A 318 -5.07 -11.94 -2.67
C ALA A 318 -5.26 -12.09 -4.19
N ALA A 319 -5.36 -10.98 -4.93
CA ALA A 319 -5.58 -10.98 -6.38
C ALA A 319 -4.39 -10.40 -7.20
N GLY A 320 -3.56 -9.57 -6.60
CA GLY A 320 -2.43 -8.88 -7.26
C GLY A 320 -1.09 -9.60 -7.11
N ALA A 321 -0.03 -8.81 -6.90
CA ALA A 321 1.30 -9.26 -6.51
C ALA A 321 1.72 -8.72 -5.14
N ALA A 322 2.51 -9.49 -4.42
CA ALA A 322 3.13 -9.02 -3.19
C ALA A 322 4.11 -7.86 -3.46
N LEU A 323 4.93 -7.95 -4.51
CA LEU A 323 5.77 -6.85 -4.98
C LEU A 323 5.55 -6.64 -6.49
N ALA A 324 5.02 -5.47 -6.85
CA ALA A 324 4.70 -5.09 -8.21
C ALA A 324 5.55 -3.90 -8.70
N PHE A 325 5.89 -3.93 -9.99
CA PHE A 325 6.50 -2.84 -10.72
C PHE A 325 5.59 -2.52 -11.92
N GLY A 326 5.02 -1.31 -11.96
CA GLY A 326 4.05 -0.90 -12.96
C GLY A 326 2.58 -1.26 -12.61
N SER A 327 1.65 -1.26 -13.57
CA SER A 327 1.87 -1.05 -15.00
C SER A 327 2.13 0.40 -15.40
N GLU A 328 1.81 1.36 -14.53
CA GLU A 328 2.01 2.80 -14.71
C GLU A 328 3.48 3.12 -14.41
N MET A 329 4.38 2.89 -15.36
CA MET A 329 5.84 3.01 -15.20
C MET A 329 6.49 3.99 -16.20
N SER A 330 5.68 4.89 -16.77
CA SER A 330 6.05 5.70 -17.93
C SER A 330 7.13 6.75 -17.66
N GLY A 331 7.22 7.24 -16.42
CA GLY A 331 8.32 8.11 -15.95
C GLY A 331 9.61 7.37 -15.63
N GLY A 332 9.58 6.02 -15.60
CA GLY A 332 10.71 5.16 -15.27
C GLY A 332 10.69 4.65 -13.83
N ILE A 333 11.24 3.46 -13.60
CA ILE A 333 11.49 2.88 -12.29
C ILE A 333 12.92 2.35 -12.29
N SER A 334 13.77 2.79 -11.36
CA SER A 334 15.17 2.38 -11.31
C SER A 334 15.75 2.25 -9.92
N ASP A 335 16.90 1.57 -9.82
CA ASP A 335 17.73 1.56 -8.61
C ASP A 335 16.94 1.08 -7.37
N VAL A 336 16.33 -0.11 -7.49
CA VAL A 336 15.48 -0.73 -6.46
C VAL A 336 16.20 -1.91 -5.82
N ARG A 337 16.31 -1.91 -4.49
CA ARG A 337 16.81 -3.04 -3.70
C ARG A 337 15.68 -3.55 -2.80
N ALA A 338 15.25 -4.78 -3.02
CA ALA A 338 14.30 -5.46 -2.15
C ALA A 338 14.96 -6.71 -1.54
N GLU A 339 15.02 -6.82 -0.23
CA GLU A 339 15.63 -7.96 0.43
C GLU A 339 14.86 -8.46 1.65
N GLN A 340 15.06 -9.72 2.02
CA GLN A 340 14.44 -10.28 3.23
C GLN A 340 12.91 -10.17 3.18
N LEU A 341 12.32 -10.47 2.01
CA LEU A 341 10.87 -10.49 1.84
C LEU A 341 10.33 -11.84 2.31
N TYR A 342 9.27 -11.82 3.11
CA TYR A 342 8.45 -12.99 3.40
C TYR A 342 7.10 -12.83 2.68
N ILE A 343 6.94 -13.54 1.57
CA ILE A 343 5.72 -13.48 0.76
C ILE A 343 4.91 -14.74 1.03
N TYR A 344 3.65 -14.60 1.41
CA TYR A 344 2.80 -15.75 1.76
C TYR A 344 1.38 -15.61 1.23
N ASP A 345 0.71 -16.74 1.01
CA ASP A 345 -0.72 -16.83 0.64
C ASP A 345 -1.12 -15.84 -0.47
N SER A 346 -0.32 -15.79 -1.54
CA SER A 346 -0.41 -14.73 -2.55
C SER A 346 -0.67 -15.25 -3.96
N SER A 347 -1.43 -14.49 -4.76
CA SER A 347 -1.64 -14.81 -6.17
C SER A 347 -0.35 -14.73 -6.97
N THR A 348 0.41 -13.64 -6.81
CA THR A 348 1.72 -13.47 -7.46
C THR A 348 2.75 -13.02 -6.43
N GLY A 349 3.96 -13.56 -6.49
CA GLY A 349 5.07 -13.14 -5.64
C GLY A 349 5.62 -11.79 -6.08
N VAL A 350 6.44 -11.81 -7.12
CA VAL A 350 7.02 -10.60 -7.74
C VAL A 350 6.47 -10.44 -9.15
N SER A 351 6.07 -9.23 -9.53
CA SER A 351 5.52 -8.95 -10.85
C SER A 351 6.07 -7.67 -11.47
N PHE A 352 6.56 -7.77 -12.72
CA PHE A 352 6.94 -6.64 -13.57
C PHE A 352 5.93 -6.53 -14.70
N ARG A 353 5.25 -5.38 -14.82
CA ARG A 353 4.09 -5.19 -15.69
C ARG A 353 4.26 -3.95 -16.55
N THR A 354 3.97 -4.06 -17.83
CA THR A 354 3.91 -2.94 -18.78
C THR A 354 3.10 -3.32 -20.01
N THR A 355 2.93 -2.40 -20.95
CA THR A 355 2.32 -2.63 -22.27
C THR A 355 2.88 -1.62 -23.29
N LEU A 356 2.78 -1.93 -24.58
CA LEU A 356 3.07 -0.96 -25.66
C LEU A 356 2.30 0.33 -25.42
N GLY A 357 2.94 1.49 -25.61
CA GLY A 357 2.37 2.79 -25.28
C GLY A 357 2.81 3.39 -23.95
N ARG A 358 3.33 2.55 -23.05
CA ARG A 358 3.85 3.01 -21.77
C ARG A 358 5.14 3.82 -21.90
N GLY A 359 6.01 3.47 -22.86
CA GLY A 359 7.38 3.96 -22.90
C GLY A 359 8.13 3.71 -21.58
N GLY A 360 9.05 4.60 -21.23
CA GLY A 360 9.77 4.54 -19.95
C GLY A 360 10.59 3.26 -19.77
N PHE A 361 10.89 2.93 -18.51
CA PHE A 361 11.75 1.78 -18.18
C PHE A 361 11.48 1.21 -16.79
N VAL A 362 11.78 -0.07 -16.60
CA VAL A 362 12.09 -0.67 -15.30
C VAL A 362 13.48 -1.27 -15.39
N GLU A 363 14.44 -0.72 -14.65
CA GLU A 363 15.81 -1.24 -14.67
C GLU A 363 16.56 -1.18 -13.35
N LYS A 364 17.68 -1.90 -13.26
CA LYS A 364 18.58 -1.87 -12.10
C LYS A 364 17.87 -2.25 -10.79
N THR A 365 17.18 -3.38 -10.83
CA THR A 365 16.44 -3.91 -9.68
C THR A 365 17.12 -5.17 -9.17
N VAL A 366 17.33 -5.26 -7.86
CA VAL A 366 17.83 -6.46 -7.18
C VAL A 366 16.82 -6.89 -6.14
N ILE A 367 16.35 -8.13 -6.24
CA ILE A 367 15.46 -8.76 -5.25
C ILE A 367 16.19 -9.98 -4.69
N SER A 368 16.41 -10.02 -3.37
CA SER A 368 17.24 -11.10 -2.81
C SER A 368 16.88 -11.58 -1.40
N ASN A 369 17.36 -12.77 -1.05
CA ASN A 369 17.24 -13.33 0.31
C ASN A 369 15.78 -13.43 0.78
N SER A 370 14.89 -13.93 -0.09
CA SER A 370 13.45 -13.90 0.13
C SER A 370 12.84 -15.29 0.21
N VAL A 371 11.72 -15.41 0.93
CA VAL A 371 10.98 -16.65 1.11
C VAL A 371 9.56 -16.47 0.56
N LEU A 372 9.11 -17.41 -0.26
CA LEU A 372 7.75 -17.47 -0.82
C LEU A 372 7.03 -18.72 -0.30
N GLU A 373 5.86 -18.58 0.31
CA GLU A 373 5.08 -19.70 0.83
C GLU A 373 3.64 -19.67 0.30
N ASN A 374 3.17 -20.77 -0.27
CA ASN A 374 1.81 -20.87 -0.82
C ASN A 374 1.51 -19.74 -1.83
N VAL A 375 2.37 -19.61 -2.84
CA VAL A 375 2.25 -18.59 -3.89
C VAL A 375 1.86 -19.25 -5.21
N ARG A 376 0.81 -18.75 -5.87
CA ARG A 376 0.36 -19.31 -7.14
C ARG A 376 1.42 -19.09 -8.24
N GLU A 377 1.87 -17.86 -8.44
CA GLU A 377 2.87 -17.52 -9.47
C GLU A 377 4.05 -16.79 -8.81
N ALA A 378 5.22 -17.45 -8.71
CA ALA A 378 6.32 -16.90 -7.93
C ALA A 378 6.91 -15.62 -8.56
N ILE A 379 7.18 -15.65 -9.88
CA ILE A 379 7.76 -14.52 -10.61
C ILE A 379 7.01 -14.33 -11.93
N ARG A 380 6.54 -13.11 -12.18
CA ARG A 380 5.83 -12.73 -13.40
C ARG A 380 6.49 -11.55 -14.10
N PHE A 381 6.71 -11.67 -15.40
CA PHE A 381 6.97 -10.55 -16.30
C PHE A 381 5.85 -10.53 -17.34
N ASP A 382 5.20 -9.39 -17.51
CA ASP A 382 4.06 -9.24 -18.41
C ASP A 382 4.12 -7.92 -19.18
N GLY A 383 4.47 -8.01 -20.46
CA GLY A 383 4.50 -6.90 -21.42
C GLY A 383 3.17 -6.59 -22.09
N HIS A 384 2.05 -7.16 -21.61
CA HIS A 384 0.72 -6.96 -22.17
C HIS A 384 -0.31 -6.60 -21.08
N SER A 385 0.16 -5.88 -20.05
CA SER A 385 -0.57 -5.63 -18.82
C SER A 385 -1.08 -4.20 -18.69
N GLY A 386 -2.34 -4.06 -18.27
CA GLY A 386 -2.97 -2.77 -17.99
C GLY A 386 -3.67 -2.13 -19.19
N GLY A 387 -4.43 -1.06 -18.94
CA GLY A 387 -5.12 -0.26 -19.95
C GLY A 387 -4.41 1.06 -20.25
N HIS A 388 -4.98 1.92 -21.08
CA HIS A 388 -4.47 3.27 -21.36
C HIS A 388 -5.42 4.31 -20.74
N PRO A 389 -4.94 5.52 -20.36
CA PRO A 389 -5.82 6.53 -19.80
C PRO A 389 -6.83 6.98 -20.86
N ASP A 390 -6.39 7.13 -22.10
CA ASP A 390 -7.23 7.53 -23.20
C ASP A 390 -6.67 6.96 -24.51
N ASP A 391 -7.34 7.25 -25.61
CA ASP A 391 -6.98 6.75 -26.94
C ASP A 391 -5.85 7.57 -27.62
N HIS A 392 -5.24 8.55 -26.94
CA HIS A 392 -4.16 9.39 -27.49
C HIS A 392 -2.75 8.88 -27.14
N TYR A 393 -2.62 7.73 -26.48
CA TYR A 393 -1.31 7.11 -26.27
C TYR A 393 -0.65 6.76 -27.60
N ASP A 394 0.68 6.81 -27.66
CA ASP A 394 1.45 6.44 -28.85
C ASP A 394 1.86 4.96 -28.75
N PRO A 395 1.29 4.03 -29.54
CA PRO A 395 1.63 2.60 -29.45
C PRO A 395 3.08 2.28 -29.84
N SER A 396 3.81 3.24 -30.44
CA SER A 396 5.23 3.09 -30.77
C SER A 396 6.17 3.41 -29.60
N GLU A 397 5.63 3.91 -28.48
CA GLU A 397 6.37 4.08 -27.23
C GLU A 397 6.60 2.72 -26.55
N ILE A 398 7.78 2.15 -26.80
CA ILE A 398 8.16 0.82 -26.34
C ILE A 398 8.76 0.90 -24.93
N PRO A 399 8.19 0.20 -23.93
CA PRO A 399 8.76 0.16 -22.58
C PRO A 399 9.97 -0.76 -22.51
N ILE A 400 10.95 -0.40 -21.67
CA ILE A 400 12.17 -1.19 -21.48
C ILE A 400 12.14 -1.89 -20.12
N ILE A 401 12.30 -3.22 -20.08
CA ILE A 401 12.58 -3.94 -18.83
C ILE A 401 13.93 -4.64 -18.96
N ARG A 402 14.90 -4.25 -18.11
CA ARG A 402 16.24 -4.83 -18.14
C ARG A 402 17.02 -4.74 -16.85
N LYS A 403 18.13 -5.48 -16.74
CA LYS A 403 19.03 -5.44 -15.56
C LYS A 403 18.28 -5.73 -14.26
N ILE A 404 17.55 -6.84 -14.27
CA ILE A 404 16.77 -7.31 -13.13
C ILE A 404 17.46 -8.56 -12.58
N THR A 405 17.83 -8.53 -11.31
CA THR A 405 18.49 -9.65 -10.63
C THR A 405 17.59 -10.19 -9.53
N LEU A 406 17.26 -11.47 -9.61
CA LEU A 406 16.55 -12.23 -8.58
C LEU A 406 17.55 -13.24 -8.00
N LYS A 407 17.84 -13.15 -6.69
CA LYS A 407 18.92 -13.92 -6.07
C LYS A 407 18.55 -14.56 -4.73
N SER A 408 18.91 -15.82 -4.50
CA SER A 408 18.74 -16.47 -3.19
C SER A 408 17.29 -16.38 -2.72
N ILE A 409 16.36 -16.90 -3.53
CA ILE A 409 14.92 -16.94 -3.22
C ILE A 409 14.49 -18.40 -3.10
N VAL A 410 13.89 -18.74 -1.96
CA VAL A 410 13.36 -20.08 -1.71
C VAL A 410 11.85 -20.02 -1.66
N GLY A 411 11.19 -20.98 -2.30
CA GLY A 411 9.73 -21.07 -2.35
C GLY A 411 9.21 -22.45 -2.02
N SER A 412 8.12 -22.52 -1.26
CA SER A 412 7.39 -23.75 -0.95
C SER A 412 5.94 -23.63 -1.40
N ASN A 413 5.36 -24.76 -1.83
CA ASN A 413 3.95 -24.81 -2.24
C ASN A 413 3.65 -23.82 -3.40
N ILE A 414 4.54 -23.78 -4.41
CA ILE A 414 4.44 -22.89 -5.57
C ILE A 414 3.63 -23.57 -6.69
N SER A 415 2.74 -22.84 -7.38
CA SER A 415 2.00 -23.45 -8.51
C SER A 415 2.70 -23.27 -9.86
N VAL A 416 3.26 -22.09 -10.12
CA VAL A 416 4.04 -21.70 -11.31
C VAL A 416 5.31 -20.99 -10.84
N ALA A 417 6.47 -21.51 -11.25
CA ALA A 417 7.79 -20.97 -10.88
C ALA A 417 8.07 -19.64 -11.58
N GLY A 418 7.74 -19.53 -12.87
CA GLY A 418 7.80 -18.25 -13.56
C GLY A 418 7.02 -18.20 -14.86
N ASN A 419 6.49 -17.02 -15.15
CA ASN A 419 5.77 -16.72 -16.39
C ASN A 419 6.26 -15.37 -16.94
N PHE A 420 7.01 -15.44 -18.02
CA PHE A 420 7.79 -14.36 -18.57
C PHE A 420 7.30 -14.09 -19.99
N SER A 421 6.41 -13.11 -20.15
CA SER A 421 5.93 -12.65 -21.45
C SER A 421 6.48 -11.25 -21.70
N GLY A 422 7.49 -11.15 -22.55
CA GLY A 422 8.00 -9.86 -23.05
C GLY A 422 7.14 -9.29 -24.17
N ILE A 423 7.67 -8.31 -24.89
CA ILE A 423 7.02 -7.69 -26.04
C ILE A 423 7.64 -8.25 -27.32
N GLU A 424 6.78 -8.66 -28.27
CA GLU A 424 7.22 -9.19 -29.57
C GLU A 424 8.14 -8.18 -30.27
N ASN A 425 9.33 -8.63 -30.71
CA ASN A 425 10.41 -7.84 -31.30
C ASN A 425 11.17 -6.89 -30.35
N ASP A 426 10.69 -6.69 -29.12
CA ASP A 426 11.33 -5.83 -28.10
C ASP A 426 11.44 -6.59 -26.76
N PRO A 427 12.29 -7.63 -26.71
CA PRO A 427 12.31 -8.55 -25.59
C PRO A 427 12.83 -7.90 -24.30
N PHE A 428 12.35 -8.38 -23.15
CA PHE A 428 12.95 -8.02 -21.86
C PHE A 428 14.32 -8.68 -21.74
N THR A 429 15.34 -7.93 -21.33
CA THR A 429 16.75 -8.37 -21.47
C THR A 429 17.54 -8.24 -20.19
N ALA A 430 18.71 -8.90 -20.11
CA ALA A 430 19.57 -8.84 -18.93
C ALA A 430 18.81 -9.19 -17.63
N LEU A 431 17.95 -10.21 -17.71
CA LEU A 431 17.33 -10.84 -16.54
C LEU A 431 18.34 -11.85 -15.95
N CYS A 432 18.60 -11.78 -14.65
CA CYS A 432 19.46 -12.71 -13.95
C CYS A 432 18.68 -13.44 -12.85
N LEU A 433 18.70 -14.77 -12.91
CA LEU A 433 18.17 -15.65 -11.88
C LEU A 433 19.35 -16.40 -11.23
N SER A 434 19.56 -16.26 -9.93
CA SER A 434 20.69 -16.90 -9.26
C SER A 434 20.23 -17.52 -7.95
N ASP A 435 20.52 -18.80 -7.71
CA ASP A 435 20.20 -19.46 -6.44
C ASP A 435 18.70 -19.37 -6.11
N LEU A 436 17.84 -19.81 -7.04
CA LEU A 436 16.39 -19.85 -6.83
C LEU A 436 15.94 -21.30 -6.64
N ASN A 437 15.16 -21.59 -5.61
CA ASN A 437 14.69 -22.95 -5.34
C ASN A 437 13.20 -22.95 -4.98
N PHE A 438 12.36 -23.37 -5.91
CA PHE A 438 10.92 -23.45 -5.77
C PHE A 438 10.44 -24.91 -5.72
N THR A 439 9.85 -25.31 -4.60
CA THR A 439 9.11 -26.55 -4.51
C THR A 439 7.73 -26.33 -5.13
N VAL A 440 7.53 -26.87 -6.33
CA VAL A 440 6.28 -26.74 -7.09
C VAL A 440 5.31 -27.91 -6.83
N ASN A 441 4.01 -27.62 -6.80
CA ASN A 441 2.97 -28.63 -6.58
C ASN A 441 2.53 -29.36 -7.86
N SER A 442 2.82 -28.74 -9.00
CA SER A 442 2.49 -29.20 -10.35
C SER A 442 3.69 -29.92 -10.98
N ASP A 443 3.54 -30.40 -12.21
CA ASP A 443 4.65 -30.96 -12.98
C ASP A 443 5.76 -29.90 -13.16
N PRO A 444 6.97 -30.14 -12.62
CA PRO A 444 8.08 -29.20 -12.71
C PRO A 444 8.43 -28.78 -14.14
N SER A 445 8.21 -29.66 -15.13
CA SER A 445 8.51 -29.38 -16.54
C SER A 445 7.63 -28.29 -17.16
N SER A 446 6.49 -28.00 -16.54
CA SER A 446 5.52 -26.98 -16.98
C SER A 446 5.53 -25.72 -16.10
N SER A 447 6.44 -25.65 -15.13
CA SER A 447 6.45 -24.58 -14.12
C SER A 447 7.00 -23.25 -14.65
N TRP A 448 7.58 -23.24 -15.84
CA TRP A 448 8.12 -22.06 -16.51
C TRP A 448 7.48 -21.84 -17.88
N SER A 449 7.11 -20.60 -18.19
CA SER A 449 6.69 -20.14 -19.52
C SER A 449 7.48 -18.89 -19.89
N CYS A 450 8.09 -18.86 -21.07
CA CYS A 450 8.89 -17.72 -21.52
C CYS A 450 8.69 -17.40 -23.00
N SER A 451 8.41 -16.14 -23.31
CA SER A 451 8.38 -15.56 -24.65
C SER A 451 9.02 -14.17 -24.62
N ASP A 452 9.77 -13.83 -25.67
CA ASP A 452 10.35 -12.49 -25.84
C ASP A 452 11.12 -11.99 -24.61
N VAL A 453 11.93 -12.87 -24.02
CA VAL A 453 12.84 -12.53 -22.92
C VAL A 453 14.22 -13.09 -23.18
N SER A 454 15.24 -12.51 -22.54
CA SER A 454 16.60 -13.02 -22.55
C SER A 454 17.30 -12.78 -21.21
N GLY A 455 18.08 -13.76 -20.78
CA GLY A 455 18.73 -13.69 -19.49
C GLY A 455 19.74 -14.80 -19.23
N TYR A 456 20.19 -14.81 -17.98
CA TYR A 456 21.13 -15.77 -17.42
C TYR A 456 20.52 -16.41 -16.15
N SER A 457 20.76 -17.71 -15.97
CA SER A 457 20.32 -18.45 -14.79
C SER A 457 21.42 -19.35 -14.26
N GLU A 458 21.62 -19.35 -12.94
CA GLU A 458 22.56 -20.21 -12.23
C GLU A 458 21.91 -20.76 -10.96
N LEU A 459 22.04 -22.08 -10.72
CA LEU A 459 21.48 -22.75 -9.54
C LEU A 459 19.98 -22.47 -9.35
N VAL A 460 19.19 -22.64 -10.42
CA VAL A 460 17.74 -22.44 -10.40
C VAL A 460 17.01 -23.78 -10.49
N PHE A 461 16.09 -24.03 -9.56
CA PHE A 461 15.20 -25.18 -9.55
C PHE A 461 13.74 -24.74 -9.33
N PRO A 462 12.76 -25.24 -10.12
CA PRO A 462 12.92 -26.07 -11.33
C PRO A 462 13.69 -25.34 -12.44
N GLU A 463 14.23 -26.08 -13.39
CA GLU A 463 15.06 -25.50 -14.46
C GLU A 463 14.25 -24.51 -15.34
N PRO A 464 14.74 -23.27 -15.55
CA PRO A 464 14.01 -22.25 -16.31
C PRO A 464 14.11 -22.46 -17.82
N CYS A 465 13.32 -21.70 -18.59
CA CYS A 465 13.34 -21.75 -20.05
C CYS A 465 14.73 -21.47 -20.66
N SER A 466 15.02 -22.04 -21.83
CA SER A 466 16.28 -21.85 -22.55
C SER A 466 16.66 -20.39 -22.83
N GLN A 467 15.67 -19.50 -22.98
CA GLN A 467 15.84 -18.06 -23.16
C GLN A 467 16.55 -17.38 -21.99
N LEU A 468 16.50 -17.99 -20.80
CA LEU A 468 17.16 -17.52 -19.58
C LEU A 468 18.47 -18.25 -19.32
N GLN A 469 18.94 -19.10 -20.23
CA GLN A 469 20.15 -19.92 -20.08
C GLN A 469 21.31 -19.44 -20.97
N SER A 470 21.43 -18.13 -21.22
CA SER A 470 22.47 -17.59 -22.12
C SER A 470 23.88 -18.03 -21.65
N PRO A 471 24.75 -18.55 -22.55
CA PRO A 471 26.05 -19.08 -22.17
C PRO A 471 26.95 -17.97 -21.61
N SER A 472 27.37 -18.10 -20.35
CA SER A 472 28.20 -17.13 -19.66
C SER A 472 29.56 -16.98 -20.34
N THR A 473 29.89 -15.77 -20.83
CA THR A 473 31.28 -15.45 -21.17
C THR A 473 32.02 -14.65 -20.11
N ASN A 474 31.42 -14.21 -18.98
CA ASN A 474 32.14 -13.69 -17.81
C ASN A 474 31.24 -13.59 -16.56
N SER A 475 31.85 -13.66 -15.37
CA SER A 475 31.23 -13.56 -14.02
C SER A 475 30.58 -12.21 -13.68
N SER A 476 30.40 -11.32 -14.67
CA SER A 476 29.84 -9.96 -14.55
C SER A 476 28.42 -9.83 -15.12
N THR A 477 27.68 -10.94 -15.23
CA THR A 477 26.43 -11.00 -16.01
C THR A 477 25.21 -10.50 -15.23
N CYS A 478 25.18 -10.73 -13.91
CA CYS A 478 24.10 -10.24 -13.07
C CYS A 478 24.37 -8.79 -12.67
N PHE A 479 23.36 -7.94 -12.83
CA PHE A 479 23.42 -6.60 -12.29
C PHE A 479 23.52 -6.67 -10.76
N ALA A 480 24.49 -5.97 -10.19
CA ALA A 480 24.57 -5.71 -8.77
C ALA A 480 24.51 -4.20 -8.56
N LEU A 481 23.77 -3.77 -7.54
CA LEU A 481 23.86 -2.40 -7.05
C LEU A 481 25.17 -2.29 -6.27
N ASP A 482 26.06 -1.36 -6.65
CA ASP A 482 27.25 -1.05 -5.85
C ASP A 482 26.83 -0.70 -4.41
N ASP A 483 27.56 -1.22 -3.42
CA ASP A 483 27.35 -0.88 -2.00
C ASP A 483 27.85 0.56 -1.66
N HIS A 484 28.17 1.37 -2.67
CA HIS A 484 28.68 2.74 -2.55
C HIS A 484 27.59 3.79 -2.26
N TYR A 485 26.55 3.46 -1.49
CA TYR A 485 25.74 4.48 -0.80
C TYR A 485 26.50 4.99 0.44
N ASN A 486 27.74 5.45 0.23
CA ASN A 486 28.51 6.17 1.23
C ASN A 486 27.93 7.58 1.37
N ALA A 487 27.43 7.87 2.57
CA ALA A 487 27.51 9.15 3.25
C ALA A 487 27.76 10.35 2.32
N LEU A 488 26.69 10.99 1.83
CA LEU A 488 26.74 12.44 1.67
C LEU A 488 26.84 13.01 3.08
N ALA A 489 28.09 13.21 3.49
CA ALA A 489 28.46 13.95 4.68
C ALA A 489 27.69 15.28 4.67
N VAL A 490 26.93 15.47 5.74
CA VAL A 490 26.50 16.78 6.21
C VAL A 490 27.74 17.68 6.22
N ALA A 491 27.74 18.71 5.37
CA ALA A 491 28.62 19.85 5.47
C ALA A 491 27.83 21.02 6.06
#